data_AF-A0A1J5VYW4-F1
#
_entry.id   AF-A0A1J5VYW4-F1
#
_cell.length_a   1.000
_cell.length_b   1.000
_cell.length_c   1.000
_cell.angle_alpha   90.00
_cell.angle_beta   90.00
_cell.angle_gamma   90.00
#
_symmetry.space_group_name_H-M   'P 1'
#
loop_
_entity.id
_entity.type
_entity.pdbx_description
1 polymer ?
#
loop_
_entity_poly.entity_id
_entity_poly.type
_entity_poly.pdbx_seq_one_letter_code
_entity_poly.pdbx_strand_id
1 'polypeptide(L)'
;MRAFCSTEHLNPEAIAAFVDGELSRSAARRAMKHMVECPECFQDVLAQRRASARVKACNDDNLRAPDSLVAKLSGLCNEMQSDAARDEERKQKERSPLVAAVDATLRALRHRE
;
A
#
# COMPACT_ATOMS: atom_id res chain seq x y z
N MET A 1 34.38 5.41 -7.52
CA MET A 1 33.77 5.01 -6.23
C MET A 1 33.73 3.49 -6.22
N ARG A 2 34.55 2.82 -5.40
CA ARG A 2 34.66 1.35 -5.37
C ARG A 2 35.07 0.89 -3.97
N ALA A 3 34.26 0.02 -3.36
CA ALA A 3 34.62 -0.86 -2.25
C ALA A 3 33.51 -1.91 -2.13
N PHE A 4 33.83 -3.14 -2.50
CA PHE A 4 32.98 -4.31 -2.44
C PHE A 4 33.93 -5.50 -2.18
N CYS A 5 33.65 -6.34 -1.17
CA CYS A 5 34.54 -7.42 -0.70
C CYS A 5 33.74 -8.53 0.01
N SER A 6 33.29 -9.53 -0.76
CA SER A 6 32.42 -10.62 -0.31
C SER A 6 31.31 -10.32 0.73
N THR A 7 30.44 -9.30 0.72
CA THR A 7 30.26 -7.93 0.17
C THR A 7 30.66 -7.53 -1.26
N GLU A 8 31.07 -8.47 -2.12
CA GLU A 8 31.06 -8.29 -3.58
C GLU A 8 29.74 -8.69 -4.19
N HIS A 9 28.97 -9.50 -3.47
CA HIS A 9 27.61 -9.88 -3.78
C HIS A 9 26.73 -9.59 -2.56
N LEU A 10 25.42 -9.57 -2.76
CA LEU A 10 24.48 -9.53 -1.65
C LEU A 10 24.57 -10.85 -0.88
N ASN A 11 24.67 -10.77 0.45
CA ASN A 11 24.52 -11.94 1.31
C ASN A 11 23.14 -12.59 1.03
N PRO A 12 23.02 -13.94 0.96
CA PRO A 12 21.75 -14.64 0.85
C PRO A 12 20.63 -14.11 1.76
N GLU A 13 20.94 -13.76 3.01
CA GLU A 13 19.99 -13.16 3.95
C GLU A 13 19.49 -11.78 3.49
N ALA A 14 20.37 -10.98 2.87
CA ALA A 14 19.99 -9.70 2.26
C ALA A 14 19.18 -9.88 0.96
N ILE A 15 19.39 -10.97 0.23
CA ILE A 15 18.59 -11.35 -0.94
C ILE A 15 17.19 -11.76 -0.50
N ALA A 16 17.07 -12.63 0.52
CA ALA A 16 15.80 -13.02 1.12
C ALA A 16 15.04 -11.79 1.66
N ALA A 17 15.65 -11.00 2.54
CA ALA A 17 15.05 -9.80 3.09
C ALA A 17 14.69 -8.74 2.02
N PHE A 18 15.41 -8.68 0.88
CA PHE A 18 15.03 -7.81 -0.23
C PHE A 18 13.78 -8.31 -0.98
N VAL A 19 13.66 -9.62 -1.14
CA VAL A 19 12.51 -10.25 -1.82
C VAL A 19 11.24 -10.18 -0.96
N ASP A 20 11.36 -10.38 0.34
CA ASP A 20 10.21 -10.37 1.25
C ASP A 20 9.85 -8.97 1.77
N GLY A 21 10.73 -7.96 1.57
CA GLY A 21 10.45 -6.55 1.84
C GLY A 21 10.99 -6.02 3.17
N GLU A 22 11.70 -6.85 3.93
CA GLU A 22 12.19 -6.60 5.29
C GLU A 22 13.47 -5.74 5.37
N LEU A 23 14.10 -5.41 4.23
CA LEU A 23 15.23 -4.47 4.23
C LEU A 23 14.79 -3.03 4.51
N SER A 24 15.52 -2.35 5.39
CA SER A 24 15.37 -0.91 5.60
C SER A 24 15.52 -0.12 4.28
N ARG A 25 14.83 1.03 4.16
CA ARG A 25 14.80 1.84 2.92
C ARG A 25 16.19 2.20 2.36
N SER A 26 17.22 2.32 3.21
CA SER A 26 18.60 2.57 2.80
C SER A 26 19.33 1.29 2.35
N ALA A 27 19.07 0.14 2.99
CA ALA A 27 19.59 -1.15 2.58
C ALA A 27 18.97 -1.61 1.24
N ALA A 28 17.65 -1.53 1.09
CA ALA A 28 16.94 -1.86 -0.15
C ALA A 28 17.44 -1.03 -1.35
N ARG A 29 17.75 0.27 -1.14
CA ARG A 29 18.33 1.13 -2.19
C ARG A 29 19.73 0.69 -2.60
N ARG A 30 20.58 0.27 -1.64
CA ARG A 30 21.90 -0.28 -1.95
C ARG A 30 21.79 -1.61 -2.71
N ALA A 31 20.84 -2.48 -2.33
CA ALA A 31 20.57 -3.72 -3.04
C ALA A 31 20.11 -3.47 -4.48
N MET A 32 19.14 -2.57 -4.71
CA MET A 32 18.71 -2.20 -6.06
C MET A 32 19.85 -1.65 -6.92
N LYS A 33 20.69 -0.76 -6.37
CA LYS A 33 21.87 -0.26 -7.08
C LYS A 33 22.82 -1.41 -7.46
N HIS A 34 23.10 -2.29 -6.50
CA HIS A 34 23.99 -3.42 -6.71
C HIS A 34 23.46 -4.39 -7.80
N MET A 35 22.16 -4.66 -7.85
CA MET A 35 21.54 -5.48 -8.90
C MET A 35 21.67 -4.89 -10.32
N VAL A 36 21.82 -3.57 -10.46
CA VAL A 36 22.09 -2.93 -11.76
C VAL A 36 23.57 -3.09 -12.16
N GLU A 37 24.47 -3.15 -11.18
CA GLU A 37 25.92 -3.28 -11.38
C GLU A 37 26.39 -4.75 -11.42
N CYS A 38 25.61 -5.70 -10.90
CA CYS A 38 25.92 -7.13 -10.78
C CYS A 38 24.77 -8.02 -11.31
N PRO A 39 24.92 -8.63 -12.50
CA PRO A 39 23.92 -9.54 -13.07
C PRO A 39 23.67 -10.82 -12.25
N GLU A 40 24.67 -11.32 -11.52
CA GLU A 40 24.55 -12.52 -10.70
C GLU A 40 23.54 -12.31 -9.56
N CYS A 41 23.72 -11.26 -8.75
CA CYS A 41 22.75 -10.93 -7.70
C CYS A 41 21.36 -10.56 -8.25
N PHE A 42 21.25 -10.10 -9.50
CA PHE A 42 19.94 -9.96 -10.15
C PHE A 42 19.29 -11.34 -10.41
N GLN A 43 20.04 -12.34 -10.88
CA GLN A 43 19.54 -13.71 -11.04
C GLN A 43 19.19 -14.36 -9.69
N ASP A 44 20.00 -14.17 -8.65
CA ASP A 44 19.72 -14.70 -7.31
C ASP A 44 18.41 -14.13 -6.74
N VAL A 45 18.19 -12.82 -6.89
CA VAL A 45 16.92 -12.17 -6.51
C VAL A 45 15.75 -12.70 -7.34
N LEU A 46 15.92 -13.01 -8.63
CA LEU A 46 14.88 -13.67 -9.43
C LEU A 46 14.60 -15.10 -8.97
N ALA A 47 15.63 -15.87 -8.61
CA ALA A 47 15.49 -17.21 -8.08
C ALA A 47 14.76 -17.19 -6.73
N GLN A 48 15.16 -16.30 -5.81
CA GLN A 48 14.52 -16.14 -4.51
C GLN A 48 13.07 -15.62 -4.63
N ARG A 49 12.76 -14.74 -5.60
CA ARG A 49 11.37 -14.35 -5.92
C ARG A 49 10.52 -15.54 -6.34
N ARG A 50 11.05 -16.43 -7.20
CA ARG A 50 10.34 -17.67 -7.59
C ARG A 50 10.15 -18.61 -6.40
N ALA A 51 11.13 -18.71 -5.50
CA ALA A 51 11.02 -19.51 -4.28
C ALA A 51 9.93 -18.95 -3.33
N SER A 52 10.00 -17.66 -3.00
CA SER A 52 9.00 -16.96 -2.15
C SER A 52 7.59 -17.03 -2.76
N ALA A 53 7.46 -16.87 -4.08
CA ALA A 53 6.18 -17.05 -4.78
C ALA A 53 5.65 -18.49 -4.71
N ARG A 54 6.50 -19.52 -4.83
CA ARG A 54 6.08 -20.92 -4.67
C ARG A 54 5.62 -21.23 -3.25
N VAL A 55 6.28 -20.68 -2.23
CA VAL A 55 5.84 -20.82 -0.83
C VAL A 55 4.49 -20.12 -0.61
N LYS A 56 4.33 -18.90 -1.11
CA LYS A 56 3.07 -18.13 -1.01
C LYS A 56 1.92 -18.75 -1.80
N ALA A 57 2.21 -19.42 -2.92
CA ALA A 57 1.23 -20.17 -3.72
C ALA A 57 0.93 -21.57 -3.15
N CYS A 58 1.77 -22.10 -2.25
CA CYS A 58 1.49 -23.30 -1.47
C CYS A 58 0.53 -22.99 -0.31
N ASN A 59 -0.62 -22.41 -0.67
CA ASN A 59 -1.72 -22.17 0.24
C ASN A 59 -2.46 -23.51 0.44
N ASP A 60 -1.93 -24.32 1.35
CA ASP A 60 -2.61 -25.53 1.84
C ASP A 60 -4.02 -25.13 2.31
N ASP A 61 -5.06 -25.84 1.86
CA ASP A 61 -6.46 -25.57 2.25
C ASP A 61 -6.68 -25.66 3.77
N ASN A 62 -5.76 -26.31 4.50
CA ASN A 62 -5.73 -26.37 5.95
C ASN A 62 -5.18 -25.09 6.63
N LEU A 63 -4.47 -24.21 5.91
CA LEU A 63 -3.88 -22.96 6.43
C LEU A 63 -4.80 -21.75 6.24
N ARG A 64 -6.05 -21.88 6.69
CA ARG A 64 -7.06 -20.80 6.64
C ARG A 64 -7.08 -19.97 7.93
N ALA A 65 -7.19 -18.65 7.80
CA ALA A 65 -7.41 -17.77 8.95
C ALA A 65 -8.77 -18.08 9.64
N PRO A 66 -8.87 -18.02 10.98
CA PRO A 66 -10.14 -18.29 11.68
C PRO A 66 -11.27 -17.37 11.22
N ASP A 67 -12.47 -17.92 11.03
CA ASP A 67 -13.65 -17.15 10.57
C ASP A 67 -13.97 -15.94 11.47
N SER A 68 -13.73 -16.06 12.77
CA SER A 68 -13.89 -14.96 13.73
C SER A 68 -12.94 -13.78 13.48
N LEU A 69 -11.71 -14.05 13.03
CA LEU A 69 -10.75 -13.02 12.65
C LEU A 69 -11.15 -12.37 11.32
N VAL A 70 -11.56 -13.17 10.33
CA VAL A 70 -12.02 -12.68 9.02
C VAL A 70 -13.25 -11.78 9.19
N ALA A 71 -14.25 -12.24 9.96
CA ALA A 71 -15.44 -11.46 10.26
C ALA A 71 -15.08 -10.14 10.97
N LYS A 72 -14.22 -10.17 11.99
CA LYS A 72 -13.80 -8.96 12.71
C LYS A 72 -13.07 -7.96 11.81
N LEU A 73 -12.16 -8.42 10.95
CA LEU A 73 -11.46 -7.56 9.99
C LEU A 73 -12.43 -6.96 8.97
N SER A 74 -13.40 -7.73 8.46
CA SER A 74 -14.43 -7.19 7.56
C SER A 74 -15.31 -6.13 8.23
N GLY A 75 -15.59 -6.27 9.54
CA GLY A 75 -16.32 -5.27 10.32
C GLY A 75 -15.58 -3.93 10.35
N LEU A 76 -14.29 -3.94 10.69
CA LEU A 76 -13.45 -2.73 10.72
C LEU A 76 -13.38 -2.03 9.35
N CYS A 77 -13.27 -2.78 8.25
CA CYS A 77 -13.31 -2.21 6.90
C CYS A 77 -14.66 -1.55 6.57
N ASN A 78 -15.77 -2.08 7.07
CA ASN A 78 -17.10 -1.51 6.87
C ASN A 78 -17.33 -0.26 7.74
N GLU A 79 -16.85 -0.27 8.99
CA GLU A 79 -16.88 0.89 9.89
C GLU A 79 -16.16 2.09 9.25
N MET A 80 -14.92 1.91 8.77
CA MET A 80 -14.15 2.96 8.09
C MET A 80 -14.85 3.51 6.84
N GLN A 81 -15.52 2.67 6.07
CA GLN A 81 -16.32 3.11 4.91
C GLN A 81 -17.58 3.88 5.32
N SER A 82 -18.22 3.47 6.43
CA SER A 82 -19.41 4.14 6.94
C SER A 82 -19.10 5.52 7.53
N ASP A 83 -17.95 5.69 8.18
CA ASP A 83 -17.51 6.98 8.70
C ASP A 83 -17.06 7.91 7.57
N ALA A 84 -16.37 7.40 6.54
CA ALA A 84 -16.09 8.18 5.33
C ALA A 84 -17.38 8.66 4.63
N ALA A 85 -18.41 7.80 4.54
CA ALA A 85 -19.70 8.19 3.97
C ALA A 85 -20.42 9.25 4.81
N ARG A 86 -20.39 9.13 6.15
CA ARG A 86 -20.95 10.13 7.09
C ARG A 86 -20.22 11.48 7.01
N ASP A 87 -18.89 11.47 6.88
CA ASP A 87 -18.10 12.69 6.72
C ASP A 87 -18.40 13.40 5.40
N GLU A 88 -18.58 12.67 4.30
CA GLU A 88 -19.01 13.25 3.03
C GLU A 88 -20.46 13.76 3.08
N GLU A 89 -21.39 13.03 3.70
CA GLU A 89 -22.77 13.51 3.92
C GLU A 89 -22.80 14.77 4.79
N ARG A 90 -21.95 14.84 5.84
CA ARG A 90 -21.79 16.01 6.69
C ARG A 90 -21.25 17.21 5.90
N LYS A 91 -20.22 17.05 5.08
CA LYS A 91 -19.70 18.11 4.18
C LYS A 91 -20.74 18.53 3.13
N GLN A 92 -21.53 17.61 2.62
CA GLN A 92 -22.60 17.91 1.65
C GLN A 92 -23.75 18.69 2.31
N LYS A 93 -24.08 18.37 3.56
CA LYS A 93 -25.03 19.13 4.41
C LYS A 93 -24.48 20.46 4.92
N GLU A 94 -23.17 20.69 4.92
CA GLU A 94 -22.55 22.00 5.14
C GLU A 94 -22.43 22.83 3.85
N ARG A 95 -22.41 22.19 2.68
CA ARG A 95 -22.46 22.86 1.37
C ARG A 95 -23.87 23.28 0.97
N SER A 96 -24.88 22.44 1.18
CA SER A 96 -26.27 22.74 0.78
C SER A 96 -26.87 24.04 1.37
N PRO A 97 -26.57 24.50 2.61
CA PRO A 97 -27.08 25.75 3.16
C PRO A 97 -26.38 26.96 2.53
N LEU A 98 -25.09 26.85 2.24
CA LEU A 98 -24.32 27.89 1.54
C LEU A 98 -24.82 28.06 0.10
N VAL A 99 -25.07 26.95 -0.61
CA VAL A 99 -25.66 26.96 -1.96
C VAL A 99 -27.08 27.55 -1.91
N ALA A 100 -27.91 27.16 -0.94
CA ALA A 100 -29.25 27.73 -0.77
C ALA A 100 -29.24 29.24 -0.45
N ALA A 101 -28.26 29.72 0.32
CA ALA A 101 -28.10 31.13 0.63
C ALA A 101 -27.67 31.95 -0.60
N VAL A 102 -26.73 31.44 -1.41
CA VAL A 102 -26.34 32.05 -2.69
C VAL A 102 -27.53 32.13 -3.64
N ASP A 103 -28.28 31.04 -3.78
CA ASP A 103 -29.49 30.99 -4.61
C ASP A 103 -30.59 31.96 -4.14
N ALA A 104 -30.78 32.12 -2.83
CA ALA A 104 -31.71 33.10 -2.28
C ALA A 104 -31.27 34.53 -2.59
N THR A 105 -29.96 34.80 -2.52
CA THR A 105 -29.37 36.11 -2.83
C THR A 105 -29.52 36.44 -4.32
N LEU A 106 -29.22 35.48 -5.21
CA LEU A 106 -29.41 35.62 -6.65
C LEU A 106 -30.88 35.84 -7.02
N ARG A 107 -31.82 35.16 -6.36
CA ARG A 107 -33.26 35.39 -6.53
C ARG A 107 -33.68 36.79 -6.06
N ALA A 108 -33.17 37.26 -4.93
CA ALA A 108 -33.45 38.61 -4.42
C ALA A 108 -32.92 39.73 -5.35
N LEU A 109 -31.81 39.49 -6.05
CA LEU A 109 -31.29 40.41 -7.07
C LEU A 109 -32.16 40.41 -8.34
N ARG A 110 -32.61 39.23 -8.81
CA ARG A 110 -33.48 39.11 -10.00
C ARG A 110 -34.90 39.67 -9.83
N HIS A 111 -35.39 39.83 -8.60
CA HIS A 111 -36.71 40.42 -8.31
C HIS A 111 -36.67 41.95 -8.11
N ARG A 112 -35.54 42.61 -8.41
CA ARG A 112 -35.36 44.06 -8.27
C ARG A 112 -35.24 44.82 -9.61
N GLU A 113 -35.40 44.12 -10.72
CA GLU A 113 -35.54 44.66 -12.08
C GLU A 113 -36.95 44.35 -12.62
#